data_AF-A0A7C0UPM2-F1
#
_entry.id   AF-A0A7C0UPM2-F1
#
_cell.length_a   1.000
_cell.length_b   1.000
_cell.length_c   1.000
_cell.angle_alpha   90.00
_cell.angle_beta   90.00
_cell.angle_gamma   90.00
#
_symmetry.space_group_name_H-M   'P 1'
#
loop_
_entity.id
_entity.type
_entity.pdbx_description
1 polymer ?
#
loop_
_entity_poly.entity_id
_entity_poly.type
_entity_poly.pdbx_seq_one_letter_code
_entity_poly.pdbx_strand_id
1 'polypeptide(L)'
;MPRMLHRATLLNLFQRKNCKTKEYPIVGKTTVYLKHDEYLGKCLIHENNFITPNMPKLQYLLKFKIEEDKLTLLDELQTQVKQAFVFEKRDGFNLLFYLWKEKVIPKTRLAPIATGTTRKIISHPLFPIQQITKMVKDGLIPIFEVWGTVLEKFRLVHGQVNFQRVQSLTGLPELNVELITVLRADYERGLYRYFHPSQMIQIAEQYGLRTPPLIYVGPLTPSKVKQLMKEASEQNRKHNTVIIEGYVAHLFNEKYQMFKIKPIEIMETDVILKGIPKQRVLRELTKILIETPLLEIARNPNEYMEELLKYLKEDYPLNAKIKRKITAIAIQEIAEQLLAQNPNLTPETAGRLGIHKWVIGAIIKQKEERKWKRKTKHHSP
;
A
#
# COMPACT_ATOMS: atom_id res chain seq x y z
N MET A 1 11.96 -0.45 -29.94
CA MET A 1 12.77 0.09 -28.81
C MET A 1 11.96 1.14 -28.06
N PRO A 2 11.76 1.06 -26.72
CA PRO A 2 11.14 2.14 -25.97
C PRO A 2 12.06 3.36 -26.02
N ARG A 3 11.52 4.55 -26.35
CA ARG A 3 12.25 5.82 -26.21
C ARG A 3 12.74 5.93 -24.77
N MET A 4 14.05 5.80 -24.60
CA MET A 4 14.73 5.95 -23.31
C MET A 4 14.51 7.38 -22.83
N LEU A 5 13.79 7.56 -21.72
CA LEU A 5 13.65 8.88 -21.11
C LEU A 5 14.97 9.21 -20.42
N HIS A 6 15.69 10.17 -21.00
CA HIS A 6 16.93 10.73 -20.47
C HIS A 6 16.67 11.31 -19.06
N ARG A 7 17.69 11.37 -18.19
CA ARG A 7 17.59 11.96 -16.84
C ARG A 7 16.94 13.35 -16.85
N ALA A 8 17.24 14.15 -17.89
CA ALA A 8 16.61 15.44 -18.15
C ALA A 8 15.08 15.36 -18.32
N THR A 9 14.56 14.35 -19.01
CA THR A 9 13.12 14.17 -19.20
C THR A 9 12.41 13.74 -17.91
N LEU A 10 13.09 12.97 -17.06
CA LEU A 10 12.56 12.63 -15.74
C LEU A 10 12.56 13.82 -14.78
N LEU A 11 13.51 14.76 -14.88
CA LEU A 11 13.48 15.99 -14.10
C LEU A 11 12.29 16.88 -14.48
N ASN A 12 11.91 16.92 -15.76
CA ASN A 12 10.70 17.62 -16.21
C ASN A 12 9.40 17.06 -15.60
N LEU A 13 9.39 15.81 -15.13
CA LEU A 13 8.26 15.24 -14.38
C LEU A 13 7.94 16.07 -13.14
N PHE A 14 8.98 16.57 -12.46
CA PHE A 14 8.88 17.27 -11.17
C PHE A 14 8.60 18.78 -11.29
N GLN A 15 8.57 19.30 -12.51
CA GLN A 15 8.14 20.69 -12.80
C GLN A 15 6.61 20.80 -12.97
N ARG A 16 5.87 19.68 -12.91
CA ARG A 16 4.43 19.62 -13.13
C ARG A 16 3.63 19.97 -11.86
N LYS A 17 2.38 20.42 -12.04
CA LYS A 17 1.43 20.77 -10.96
C LYS A 17 1.12 19.65 -9.94
N ASN A 18 1.42 18.40 -10.26
CA ASN A 18 1.08 17.23 -9.43
C ASN A 18 2.24 16.78 -8.53
N CYS A 19 3.01 17.73 -8.01
CA CYS A 19 4.18 17.44 -7.18
C CYS A 19 4.03 18.06 -5.79
N LYS A 20 4.54 17.37 -4.77
CA LYS A 20 4.59 17.89 -3.39
C LYS A 20 6.01 17.83 -2.89
N THR A 21 6.52 18.96 -2.41
CA THR A 21 7.86 19.06 -1.84
C THR A 21 7.76 19.09 -0.32
N LYS A 22 8.53 18.22 0.35
CA LYS A 22 8.60 18.12 1.80
C LYS A 22 10.02 17.71 2.20
N GLU A 23 10.40 18.01 3.43
CA GLU A 23 11.63 17.50 4.02
C GLU A 23 11.40 16.16 4.73
N TYR A 24 12.23 15.18 4.42
CA TYR A 24 12.17 13.85 5.01
C TYR A 24 13.44 13.55 5.81
N PRO A 25 13.35 12.79 6.91
CA PRO A 25 14.54 12.33 7.62
C PRO A 25 15.49 11.57 6.69
N ILE A 26 16.81 11.73 6.91
CA ILE A 26 17.90 11.03 6.20
C ILE A 26 18.09 11.45 4.73
N VAL A 27 17.01 11.59 3.96
CA VAL A 27 17.06 11.91 2.52
C VAL A 27 16.88 13.40 2.23
N GLY A 28 16.43 14.20 3.20
CA GLY A 28 16.33 15.66 3.09
C GLY A 28 15.17 16.13 2.22
N LYS A 29 15.32 17.34 1.64
CA LYS A 29 14.31 17.97 0.79
C LYS A 29 14.02 17.11 -0.44
N THR A 30 12.76 16.71 -0.59
CA THR A 30 12.33 15.79 -1.63
C THR A 30 11.03 16.24 -2.28
N THR A 31 10.95 16.15 -3.62
CA THR A 31 9.71 16.36 -4.37
C THR A 31 9.13 15.02 -4.81
N VAL A 32 7.88 14.74 -4.45
CA VAL A 32 7.17 13.50 -4.79
C VAL A 32 6.19 13.77 -5.93
N TYR A 33 6.17 12.89 -6.94
CA TYR A 33 5.17 12.91 -8.00
C TYR A 33 3.89 12.18 -7.59
N LEU A 34 2.77 12.89 -7.62
CA LEU A 34 1.47 12.42 -7.11
C LEU A 34 0.43 12.18 -8.21
N LYS A 35 0.78 12.28 -9.50
CA LYS A 35 -0.18 11.93 -10.56
C LYS A 35 -0.31 10.41 -10.65
N HIS A 36 -1.54 9.94 -10.84
CA HIS A 36 -1.86 8.52 -10.84
C HIS A 36 -1.61 7.89 -12.21
N ASP A 37 -0.33 7.68 -12.49
CA ASP A 37 0.17 6.98 -13.66
C ASP A 37 1.37 6.08 -13.28
N GLU A 38 2.13 5.62 -14.28
CA GLU A 38 3.30 4.76 -14.09
C GLU A 38 4.42 5.41 -13.24
N TYR A 39 4.42 6.74 -13.08
CA TYR A 39 5.42 7.48 -12.29
C TYR A 39 4.94 7.82 -10.88
N LEU A 40 3.73 7.42 -10.48
CA LEU A 40 3.21 7.68 -9.14
C LEU A 40 4.24 7.25 -8.08
N GLY A 41 4.53 8.16 -7.16
CA GLY A 41 5.43 7.89 -6.04
C GLY A 41 6.91 7.95 -6.38
N LYS A 42 7.29 8.33 -7.60
CA LYS A 42 8.67 8.67 -7.94
C LYS A 42 9.06 9.95 -7.21
N CYS A 43 10.26 10.00 -6.66
CA CYS A 43 10.74 11.11 -5.85
C CYS A 43 12.03 11.69 -6.42
N LEU A 44 12.16 13.02 -6.38
CA LEU A 44 13.40 13.75 -6.63
C LEU A 44 13.98 14.20 -5.29
N ILE A 45 15.07 13.56 -4.87
CA ILE A 45 15.90 14.00 -3.74
C ILE A 45 16.81 15.13 -4.25
N HIS A 46 16.63 16.34 -3.70
CA HIS A 46 17.24 17.57 -4.23
C HIS A 46 18.76 17.60 -4.07
N GLU A 47 19.29 16.97 -3.01
CA GLU A 47 20.71 17.07 -2.64
C GLU A 47 21.66 16.67 -3.79
N ASN A 48 21.29 15.70 -4.64
CA ASN A 48 22.09 15.27 -5.79
C ASN A 48 21.26 15.04 -7.07
N ASN A 49 20.05 15.63 -7.15
CA ASN A 49 19.09 15.32 -8.21
C ASN A 49 18.88 13.81 -8.41
N PHE A 50 18.79 13.07 -7.30
CA PHE A 50 18.60 11.63 -7.32
C PHE A 50 17.12 11.31 -7.47
N ILE A 51 16.79 10.46 -8.45
CA ILE A 51 15.41 10.08 -8.72
C ILE A 51 15.19 8.67 -8.20
N THR A 52 14.35 8.50 -7.18
CA THR A 52 14.09 7.18 -6.57
C THR A 52 13.39 6.23 -7.56
N PRO A 53 13.54 4.91 -7.38
CA PRO A 53 12.64 3.95 -8.00
C PRO A 53 11.24 4.06 -7.39
N ASN A 54 10.22 3.57 -8.09
CA ASN A 54 8.83 3.63 -7.64
C ASN A 54 8.09 2.30 -7.82
N MET A 55 6.96 2.18 -7.13
CA MET A 55 6.06 1.02 -7.17
C MET A 55 4.77 1.43 -7.87
N PRO A 56 4.65 1.20 -9.20
CA PRO A 56 3.53 1.70 -9.97
C PRO A 56 2.19 1.10 -9.49
N LYS A 57 1.10 1.85 -9.64
CA LYS A 57 -0.25 1.37 -9.35
C LYS A 57 -0.63 0.31 -10.39
N LEU A 58 -0.98 -0.89 -9.96
CA LEU A 58 -1.39 -1.97 -10.85
C LEU A 58 -2.78 -1.71 -11.42
N GLN A 59 -2.91 -1.84 -12.74
CA GLN A 59 -4.19 -1.82 -13.43
C GLN A 59 -4.82 -3.21 -13.49
N TYR A 60 -6.13 -3.30 -13.67
CA TYR A 60 -6.80 -4.58 -13.92
C TYR A 60 -6.43 -5.11 -15.31
N LEU A 61 -6.10 -6.40 -15.43
CA LEU A 61 -5.75 -6.99 -16.72
C LEU A 61 -6.94 -7.07 -17.67
N LEU A 62 -8.09 -7.48 -17.14
CA LEU A 62 -9.35 -7.57 -17.88
C LEU A 62 -10.06 -6.21 -17.83
N LYS A 63 -10.54 -5.75 -18.97
CA LYS A 63 -11.38 -4.55 -19.04
C LYS A 63 -12.75 -4.83 -18.43
N PHE A 64 -13.35 -3.80 -17.84
CA PHE A 64 -14.68 -3.88 -17.25
C PHE A 64 -15.38 -2.53 -17.38
N LYS A 65 -16.70 -2.55 -17.24
CA LYS A 65 -17.56 -1.38 -17.13
C LYS A 65 -18.29 -1.41 -15.80
N ILE A 66 -18.63 -0.22 -15.30
CA ILE A 66 -19.49 -0.04 -14.14
C ILE A 66 -20.70 0.76 -14.63
N GLU A 67 -21.88 0.18 -14.49
CA GLU A 67 -23.15 0.82 -14.78
C GLU A 67 -23.97 0.79 -13.49
N GLU A 68 -24.24 1.96 -12.91
CA GLU A 68 -24.84 2.11 -11.59
C GLU A 68 -24.08 1.31 -10.51
N ASP A 69 -24.66 0.21 -10.03
CA ASP A 69 -24.10 -0.70 -9.03
C ASP A 69 -23.77 -2.08 -9.62
N LYS A 70 -23.58 -2.17 -10.93
CA LYS A 70 -23.27 -3.42 -11.62
C LYS A 70 -21.91 -3.35 -12.29
N LEU A 71 -21.04 -4.28 -11.93
CA LEU A 71 -19.76 -4.50 -12.61
C LEU A 71 -19.93 -5.54 -13.71
N THR A 72 -19.59 -5.16 -14.94
CA THR A 72 -19.61 -6.08 -16.09
C THR A 72 -18.21 -6.25 -16.66
N LEU A 73 -17.70 -7.48 -16.65
CA LEU A 73 -16.42 -7.82 -17.27
C LEU A 73 -16.57 -7.86 -18.80
N LEU A 74 -15.63 -7.23 -19.50
CA LEU A 74 -15.54 -7.33 -20.96
C LEU A 74 -14.66 -8.51 -21.34
N ASP A 75 -14.89 -9.09 -22.52
CA ASP A 75 -14.03 -10.12 -23.11
C ASP A 75 -12.81 -9.53 -23.80
N GLU A 76 -12.13 -8.61 -23.12
CA GLU A 76 -11.02 -7.84 -23.67
C GLU A 76 -9.95 -7.57 -22.62
N LEU A 77 -8.68 -7.81 -22.97
CA LEU A 77 -7.53 -7.51 -22.12
C LEU A 77 -7.05 -6.07 -22.36
N GLN A 78 -6.43 -5.46 -21.35
CA GLN A 78 -5.76 -4.15 -21.50
C GLN A 78 -4.58 -4.19 -22.48
N THR A 79 -3.97 -5.35 -22.65
CA THR A 79 -2.79 -5.54 -23.49
C THR A 79 -2.75 -6.98 -24.02
N GLN A 80 -2.05 -7.22 -25.12
CA GLN A 80 -1.84 -8.57 -25.65
C GLN A 80 -0.85 -9.32 -24.75
N VAL A 81 -1.18 -10.56 -24.39
CA VAL A 81 -0.37 -11.38 -23.47
C VAL A 81 0.10 -12.68 -24.12
N LYS A 82 1.34 -12.71 -24.59
CA LYS A 82 1.98 -13.94 -25.12
C LYS A 82 2.48 -14.85 -24.01
N GLN A 83 3.11 -14.28 -22.99
CA GLN A 83 3.63 -15.01 -21.84
C GLN A 83 3.41 -14.18 -20.57
N ALA A 84 2.89 -14.82 -19.53
CA ALA A 84 2.71 -14.27 -18.20
C ALA A 84 3.23 -15.23 -17.12
N PHE A 85 3.72 -14.65 -16.03
CA PHE A 85 3.92 -15.35 -14.76
C PHE A 85 2.90 -14.79 -13.78
N VAL A 86 1.99 -15.64 -13.32
CA VAL A 86 0.87 -15.25 -12.47
C VAL A 86 1.16 -15.72 -11.06
N PHE A 87 1.34 -14.76 -10.15
CA PHE A 87 1.56 -15.01 -8.73
C PHE A 87 0.31 -14.71 -7.93
N GLU A 88 0.11 -15.38 -6.80
CA GLU A 88 -0.91 -15.00 -5.84
C GLU A 88 -0.70 -13.55 -5.37
N LYS A 89 -1.76 -12.75 -5.39
CA LYS A 89 -1.73 -11.39 -4.86
C LYS A 89 -2.02 -11.44 -3.37
N ARG A 90 -1.06 -10.98 -2.56
CA ARG A 90 -1.30 -10.76 -1.13
C ARG A 90 -1.88 -9.37 -0.87
N ASP A 91 -2.57 -9.29 0.25
CA ASP A 91 -3.39 -8.15 0.67
C ASP A 91 -2.73 -7.41 1.84
N GLY A 92 -1.53 -6.90 1.63
CA GLY A 92 -0.73 -6.20 2.61
C GLY A 92 -0.37 -4.78 2.17
N PHE A 93 0.87 -4.40 2.42
CA PHE A 93 1.42 -3.15 1.89
C PHE A 93 2.78 -3.37 1.23
N ASN A 94 3.08 -2.54 0.23
CA ASN A 94 4.34 -2.64 -0.49
C ASN A 94 5.49 -1.90 0.20
N LEU A 95 6.66 -2.51 0.16
CA LEU A 95 7.92 -1.90 0.52
C LEU A 95 8.96 -2.11 -0.56
N LEU A 96 9.56 -1.03 -1.03
CA LEU A 96 10.73 -1.04 -1.90
C LEU A 96 11.97 -0.70 -1.07
N PHE A 97 13.12 -1.30 -1.35
CA PHE A 97 14.38 -0.90 -0.72
C PHE A 97 15.39 -0.45 -1.78
N TYR A 98 16.11 0.64 -1.51
CA TYR A 98 17.14 1.18 -2.40
C TYR A 98 18.35 1.70 -1.63
N LEU A 99 19.51 1.79 -2.28
CA LEU A 99 20.72 2.34 -1.69
C LEU A 99 20.75 3.87 -1.84
N TRP A 100 21.05 4.58 -0.75
CA TRP A 100 21.30 6.02 -0.72
C TRP A 100 22.41 6.34 0.29
N LYS A 101 23.53 6.90 -0.18
CA LYS A 101 24.70 7.25 0.66
C LYS A 101 25.09 6.11 1.62
N GLU A 102 25.34 4.92 1.05
CA GLU A 102 25.69 3.69 1.80
C GLU A 102 24.60 3.15 2.74
N LYS A 103 23.42 3.78 2.81
CA LYS A 103 22.29 3.34 3.64
C LYS A 103 21.24 2.68 2.78
N VAL A 104 20.71 1.57 3.30
CA VAL A 104 19.54 0.90 2.71
C VAL A 104 18.29 1.60 3.21
N ILE A 105 17.57 2.23 2.28
CA ILE A 105 16.39 3.03 2.58
C ILE A 105 15.14 2.22 2.22
N PRO A 106 14.28 1.89 3.21
CA PRO A 106 12.95 1.40 2.92
C PRO A 106 12.11 2.53 2.36
N LYS A 107 11.30 2.27 1.35
CA LYS A 107 10.47 3.23 0.63
C LYS A 107 9.04 2.69 0.55
N THR A 108 8.06 3.52 0.85
CA THR A 108 6.65 3.20 0.60
C THR A 108 6.23 3.77 -0.77
N ARG A 109 4.94 3.71 -1.12
CA ARG A 109 4.52 4.17 -2.45
C ARG A 109 4.82 5.66 -2.62
N LEU A 110 4.46 6.50 -1.65
CA LEU A 110 4.50 7.96 -1.82
C LEU A 110 5.53 8.66 -0.94
N ALA A 111 6.10 7.99 0.05
CA ALA A 111 7.25 8.51 0.79
C ALA A 111 8.56 7.99 0.19
N PRO A 112 9.61 8.83 0.07
CA PRO A 112 10.97 8.41 -0.33
C PRO A 112 11.66 7.57 0.74
N ILE A 113 11.16 7.60 1.97
CA ILE A 113 11.61 6.79 3.10
C ILE A 113 10.39 6.34 3.89
N ALA A 114 10.35 5.06 4.27
CA ALA A 114 9.32 4.51 5.12
C ALA A 114 9.50 5.03 6.55
N THR A 115 8.47 5.68 7.08
CA THR A 115 8.46 6.17 8.46
C THR A 115 7.29 5.52 9.22
N GLY A 116 6.68 6.25 10.16
CA GLY A 116 5.44 5.84 10.82
C GLY A 116 5.45 4.42 11.39
N THR A 117 4.35 3.71 11.17
CA THR A 117 4.17 2.31 11.63
C THR A 117 5.05 1.34 10.86
N THR A 118 5.37 1.62 9.60
CA THR A 118 6.24 0.77 8.79
C THR A 118 7.63 0.64 9.37
N ARG A 119 8.20 1.72 9.94
CA ARG A 119 9.49 1.64 10.63
C ARG A 119 9.45 0.67 11.82
N LYS A 120 8.33 0.63 12.56
CA LYS A 120 8.13 -0.32 13.67
C LYS A 120 8.07 -1.76 13.16
N ILE A 121 7.39 -1.99 12.03
CA ILE A 121 7.29 -3.31 11.39
C ILE A 121 8.65 -3.79 10.87
N ILE A 122 9.42 -2.91 10.22
CA ILE A 122 10.78 -3.25 9.74
C ILE A 122 11.72 -3.59 10.91
N SER A 123 11.48 -3.02 12.09
CA SER A 123 12.25 -3.31 13.31
C SER A 123 11.78 -4.60 14.02
N HIS A 124 10.74 -5.27 13.52
CA HIS A 124 10.24 -6.51 14.12
C HIS A 124 11.27 -7.65 13.93
N PRO A 125 11.51 -8.51 14.93
CA PRO A 125 12.51 -9.59 14.83
C PRO A 125 12.31 -10.56 13.67
N LEU A 126 11.06 -10.77 13.25
CA LEU A 126 10.71 -11.64 12.11
C LEU A 126 10.92 -10.98 10.74
N PHE A 127 11.27 -9.69 10.68
CA PHE A 127 11.49 -8.98 9.42
C PHE A 127 12.91 -9.32 8.89
N PRO A 128 13.07 -9.80 7.65
CA PRO A 128 14.35 -10.28 7.11
C PRO A 128 15.26 -9.14 6.65
N ILE A 129 15.48 -8.13 7.51
CA ILE A 129 16.18 -6.90 7.14
C ILE A 129 17.65 -7.14 6.78
N GLN A 130 18.30 -8.16 7.34
CA GLN A 130 19.69 -8.50 7.04
C GLN A 130 19.84 -9.00 5.60
N GLN A 131 18.96 -9.91 5.18
CA GLN A 131 18.92 -10.46 3.82
C GLN A 131 18.61 -9.34 2.82
N ILE A 132 17.63 -8.50 3.12
CA ILE A 132 17.26 -7.33 2.29
C ILE A 132 18.42 -6.35 2.18
N THR A 133 19.12 -6.08 3.28
CA THR A 133 20.27 -5.17 3.29
C THR A 133 21.39 -5.67 2.40
N LYS A 134 21.70 -6.98 2.49
CA LYS A 134 22.70 -7.61 1.62
C LYS A 134 22.30 -7.49 0.15
N MET A 135 21.06 -7.85 -0.18
CA MET A 135 20.51 -7.77 -1.53
C MET A 135 20.61 -6.36 -2.13
N VAL A 136 20.33 -5.32 -1.34
CA VAL A 136 20.45 -3.93 -1.80
C VAL A 136 21.90 -3.51 -2.01
N LYS A 137 22.81 -3.93 -1.13
CA LYS A 137 24.25 -3.66 -1.28
C LYS A 137 24.85 -4.37 -2.49
N ASP A 138 24.28 -5.49 -2.90
CA ASP A 138 24.66 -6.21 -4.13
C ASP A 138 24.08 -5.56 -5.42
N GLY A 139 23.50 -4.36 -5.31
CA GLY A 139 23.06 -3.54 -6.45
C GLY A 139 21.62 -3.82 -6.92
N LEU A 140 20.84 -4.55 -6.13
CA LEU A 140 19.45 -4.87 -6.42
C LEU A 140 18.49 -3.92 -5.70
N ILE A 141 17.31 -3.70 -6.27
CA ILE A 141 16.23 -2.93 -5.66
C ILE A 141 15.04 -3.88 -5.51
N PRO A 142 14.90 -4.55 -4.35
CA PRO A 142 13.80 -5.46 -4.12
C PRO A 142 12.52 -4.72 -3.74
N ILE A 143 11.40 -5.28 -4.19
CA ILE A 143 10.07 -4.83 -3.83
C ILE A 143 9.34 -6.00 -3.19
N PHE A 144 8.80 -5.77 -2.00
CA PHE A 144 8.12 -6.76 -1.18
C PHE A 144 6.65 -6.39 -0.99
N GLU A 145 5.85 -7.41 -0.72
CA GLU A 145 4.53 -7.32 -0.12
C GLU A 145 4.64 -7.82 1.33
N VAL A 146 4.30 -6.95 2.28
CA VAL A 146 4.36 -7.26 3.72
C VAL A 146 2.96 -7.50 4.24
N TRP A 147 2.70 -8.67 4.81
CA TRP A 147 1.38 -9.09 5.28
C TRP A 147 1.48 -10.07 6.46
N GLY A 148 0.36 -10.31 7.15
CA GLY A 148 0.26 -11.28 8.23
C GLY A 148 -0.39 -10.72 9.50
N THR A 149 -0.79 -11.61 10.40
CA THR A 149 -1.47 -11.31 11.67
C THR A 149 -0.69 -10.39 12.61
N VAL A 150 0.64 -10.32 12.51
CA VAL A 150 1.44 -9.31 13.22
C VAL A 150 0.97 -7.89 12.92
N LEU A 151 0.50 -7.62 11.69
CA LEU A 151 0.03 -6.29 11.30
C LEU A 151 -1.22 -5.86 12.07
N GLU A 152 -2.06 -6.81 12.51
CA GLU A 152 -3.25 -6.55 13.33
C GLU A 152 -2.84 -5.96 14.70
N LYS A 153 -1.71 -6.40 15.26
CA LYS A 153 -1.13 -5.86 16.51
C LYS A 153 -0.75 -4.39 16.39
N PHE A 154 -0.43 -3.93 15.17
CA PHE A 154 -0.14 -2.54 14.85
C PHE A 154 -1.37 -1.71 14.49
N ARG A 155 -2.58 -2.28 14.61
CA ARG A 155 -3.86 -1.65 14.22
C ARG A 155 -3.90 -1.19 12.76
N LEU A 156 -3.15 -1.87 11.89
CA LEU A 156 -3.23 -1.62 10.45
C LEU A 156 -4.48 -2.30 9.89
N VAL A 157 -5.40 -1.52 9.36
CA VAL A 157 -6.55 -2.06 8.64
C VAL A 157 -6.07 -2.55 7.29
N HIS A 158 -6.00 -3.87 7.11
CA HIS A 158 -5.71 -4.51 5.83
C HIS A 158 -6.99 -4.73 5.01
N GLY A 159 -6.87 -5.32 3.82
CA GLY A 159 -8.01 -5.56 2.95
C GLY A 159 -8.94 -6.66 3.48
N GLN A 160 -9.50 -7.45 2.58
CA GLN A 160 -10.53 -8.44 2.93
C GLN A 160 -9.96 -9.80 3.30
N VAL A 161 -8.68 -10.06 3.01
CA VAL A 161 -8.07 -11.36 3.27
C VAL A 161 -7.99 -11.63 4.77
N ASN A 162 -8.46 -12.81 5.18
CA ASN A 162 -8.34 -13.32 6.53
C ASN A 162 -6.96 -13.95 6.74
N PHE A 163 -6.01 -13.15 7.26
CA PHE A 163 -4.63 -13.59 7.49
C PHE A 163 -4.53 -14.80 8.42
N GLN A 164 -5.32 -14.83 9.50
CA GLN A 164 -5.34 -15.96 10.44
C GLN A 164 -5.69 -17.26 9.72
N ARG A 165 -6.72 -17.23 8.85
CA ARG A 165 -7.12 -18.41 8.08
C ARG A 165 -6.05 -18.80 7.07
N VAL A 166 -5.48 -17.86 6.32
CA VAL A 166 -4.40 -18.15 5.37
C VAL A 166 -3.22 -18.81 6.07
N GLN A 167 -2.75 -18.25 7.19
CA GLN A 167 -1.64 -18.80 7.96
C GLN A 167 -1.97 -20.19 8.52
N SER A 168 -3.19 -20.42 9.02
CA SER A 168 -3.62 -21.73 9.50
C SER A 168 -3.62 -22.81 8.40
N LEU A 169 -3.94 -22.44 7.16
CA LEU A 169 -4.00 -23.37 6.02
C LEU A 169 -2.63 -23.64 5.41
N THR A 170 -1.73 -22.66 5.45
CA THR A 170 -0.45 -22.70 4.74
C THR A 170 0.75 -22.97 5.65
N GLY A 171 0.58 -22.90 6.97
CA GLY A 171 1.69 -22.99 7.94
C GLY A 171 2.64 -21.79 7.89
N LEU A 172 2.24 -20.69 7.25
CA LEU A 172 3.07 -19.49 7.14
C LEU A 172 3.19 -18.76 8.49
N PRO A 173 4.34 -18.10 8.75
CA PRO A 173 4.59 -17.37 9.98
C PRO A 173 3.67 -16.16 10.14
N GLU A 174 3.61 -15.62 11.35
CA GLU A 174 2.74 -14.49 11.71
C GLU A 174 3.06 -13.18 10.96
N LEU A 175 4.29 -13.02 10.47
CA LEU A 175 4.74 -11.93 9.58
C LEU A 175 5.38 -12.52 8.32
N ASN A 176 4.89 -12.11 7.16
CA ASN A 176 5.40 -12.51 5.85
C ASN A 176 5.91 -11.29 5.10
N VAL A 177 7.11 -11.43 4.52
CA VAL A 177 7.76 -10.42 3.68
C VAL A 177 8.14 -11.13 2.38
N GLU A 178 7.25 -11.08 1.40
CA GLU A 178 7.36 -11.84 0.16
C GLU A 178 7.84 -10.94 -0.98
N LEU A 179 8.91 -11.35 -1.67
CA LEU A 179 9.51 -10.65 -2.78
C LEU A 179 8.59 -10.74 -4.00
N ILE A 180 8.02 -9.60 -4.40
CA ILE A 180 7.07 -9.54 -5.51
C ILE A 180 7.72 -9.09 -6.81
N THR A 181 8.83 -8.36 -6.76
CA THR A 181 9.64 -8.03 -7.94
C THR A 181 11.02 -7.49 -7.54
N VAL A 182 11.95 -7.50 -8.49
CA VAL A 182 13.31 -6.97 -8.32
C VAL A 182 13.64 -6.08 -9.50
N LEU A 183 14.26 -4.95 -9.19
CA LEU A 183 14.81 -4.02 -10.15
C LEU A 183 16.35 -4.06 -10.08
N ARG A 184 17.02 -3.97 -11.23
CA ARG A 184 18.44 -3.59 -11.30
C ARG A 184 18.53 -2.07 -11.38
N ALA A 185 19.39 -1.50 -10.54
CA ALA A 185 19.66 -0.08 -10.57
C ALA A 185 20.69 0.27 -11.65
N ASP A 186 20.44 1.35 -12.38
CA ASP A 186 21.43 2.14 -13.09
C ASP A 186 21.30 3.57 -12.55
N TYR A 187 21.95 3.80 -11.40
CA TYR A 187 21.82 5.05 -10.65
C TYR A 187 22.41 6.24 -11.40
N GLU A 188 23.44 6.04 -12.22
CA GLU A 188 24.05 7.08 -13.05
C GLU A 188 23.05 7.66 -14.04
N ARG A 189 22.27 6.78 -14.69
CA ARG A 189 21.24 7.18 -15.67
C ARG A 189 19.87 7.42 -15.05
N GLY A 190 19.69 7.10 -13.76
CA GLY A 190 18.39 7.15 -13.08
C GLY A 190 17.39 6.15 -13.65
N LEU A 191 17.89 5.02 -14.16
CA LEU A 191 17.10 3.98 -14.81
C LEU A 191 16.98 2.75 -13.91
N TYR A 192 15.81 2.11 -13.97
CA TYR A 192 15.51 0.92 -13.20
C TYR A 192 14.92 -0.12 -14.16
N ARG A 193 15.51 -1.31 -14.18
CA ARG A 193 15.07 -2.39 -15.08
C ARG A 193 14.60 -3.58 -14.27
N TYR A 194 13.40 -4.06 -14.57
CA TYR A 194 12.85 -5.25 -13.92
C TYR A 194 13.63 -6.50 -14.34
N PHE A 195 13.89 -7.38 -13.37
CA PHE A 195 14.33 -8.74 -13.65
C PHE A 195 13.17 -9.57 -14.20
N HIS A 196 13.50 -10.59 -15.00
CA HIS A 196 12.52 -11.57 -15.44
C HIS A 196 11.95 -12.33 -14.23
N PRO A 197 10.65 -12.70 -14.18
CA PRO A 197 10.07 -13.39 -13.03
C PRO A 197 10.80 -14.68 -12.62
N SER A 198 11.29 -15.46 -13.59
CA SER A 198 12.11 -16.65 -13.29
C SER A 198 13.42 -16.29 -12.58
N GLN A 199 14.06 -15.18 -12.95
CA GLN A 199 15.26 -14.69 -12.27
C GLN A 199 14.93 -14.14 -10.88
N MET A 200 13.79 -13.46 -10.72
CA MET A 200 13.31 -13.01 -9.41
C MET A 200 13.16 -14.18 -8.43
N ILE A 201 12.61 -15.31 -8.86
CA ILE A 201 12.46 -16.51 -8.02
C ILE A 201 13.84 -17.05 -7.60
N GLN A 202 14.78 -17.18 -8.55
CA GLN A 202 16.16 -17.61 -8.27
C GLN A 202 16.88 -16.66 -7.32
N ILE A 203 16.72 -15.35 -7.52
CA ILE A 203 17.27 -14.33 -6.64
C ILE A 203 16.65 -14.46 -5.24
N ALA A 204 15.33 -14.65 -5.11
CA ALA A 204 14.71 -14.83 -3.80
C ALA A 204 15.35 -15.99 -3.03
N GLU A 205 15.52 -17.14 -3.69
CA GLU A 205 16.16 -18.32 -3.12
C GLU A 205 17.61 -18.06 -2.67
N GLN A 206 18.41 -17.38 -3.50
CA GLN A 206 19.81 -17.02 -3.17
C GLN A 206 19.97 -16.21 -1.88
N TYR A 207 18.97 -15.38 -1.54
CA TYR A 207 18.98 -14.57 -0.32
C TYR A 207 18.13 -15.19 0.81
N GLY A 208 17.58 -16.40 0.64
CA GLY A 208 16.70 -17.03 1.62
C GLY A 208 15.39 -16.28 1.84
N LEU A 209 14.90 -15.62 0.80
CA LEU A 209 13.65 -14.86 0.79
C LEU A 209 12.54 -15.66 0.08
N ARG A 210 11.28 -15.41 0.47
CA ARG A 210 10.12 -16.05 -0.16
C ARG A 210 9.56 -15.19 -1.28
N THR A 211 8.97 -15.82 -2.29
CA THR A 211 8.07 -15.17 -3.24
C THR A 211 6.64 -15.59 -2.94
N PRO A 212 5.61 -14.84 -3.38
CA PRO A 212 4.26 -15.37 -3.38
C PRO A 212 4.18 -16.63 -4.25
N PRO A 213 3.18 -17.51 -4.02
CA PRO A 213 2.98 -18.71 -4.83
C PRO A 213 2.85 -18.38 -6.32
N LEU A 214 3.60 -19.10 -7.16
CA LEU A 214 3.45 -19.06 -8.61
C LEU A 214 2.30 -20.00 -9.02
N ILE A 215 1.25 -19.43 -9.60
CA ILE A 215 -0.01 -20.13 -9.89
C ILE A 215 -0.07 -20.58 -11.34
N TYR A 216 0.44 -19.77 -12.26
CA TYR A 216 0.35 -20.05 -13.69
C TYR A 216 1.51 -19.43 -14.46
N VAL A 217 1.97 -20.16 -15.49
CA VAL A 217 2.96 -19.69 -16.47
C VAL A 217 2.44 -20.01 -17.86
N GLY A 218 2.27 -18.99 -18.70
CA GLY A 218 1.79 -19.18 -20.07
C GLY A 218 1.04 -17.96 -20.63
N PRO A 219 0.41 -18.10 -21.80
CA PRO A 219 -0.39 -17.04 -22.42
C PRO A 219 -1.65 -16.74 -21.59
N LEU A 220 -2.11 -15.48 -21.62
CA LEU A 220 -3.39 -15.11 -21.01
C LEU A 220 -4.37 -14.67 -22.09
N THR A 221 -5.54 -15.31 -22.08
CA THR A 221 -6.74 -14.91 -22.84
C THR A 221 -7.81 -14.40 -21.87
N PRO A 222 -8.84 -13.65 -22.32
CA PRO A 222 -9.96 -13.27 -21.46
C PRO A 222 -10.58 -14.46 -20.72
N SER A 223 -10.77 -15.59 -21.42
CA SER A 223 -11.26 -16.85 -20.83
C SER A 223 -10.36 -17.36 -19.71
N LYS A 224 -9.03 -17.42 -19.92
CA LYS A 224 -8.10 -17.87 -18.88
C LYS A 224 -8.07 -16.93 -17.68
N VAL A 225 -8.17 -15.62 -17.89
CA VAL A 225 -8.26 -14.64 -16.80
C VAL A 225 -9.54 -14.85 -15.98
N LYS A 226 -10.69 -15.02 -16.65
CA LYS A 226 -11.97 -15.35 -15.98
C LYS A 226 -11.92 -16.69 -15.23
N GLN A 227 -11.22 -17.69 -15.78
CA GLN A 227 -10.98 -18.96 -15.10
C GLN A 227 -10.20 -18.76 -13.80
N LEU A 228 -9.06 -18.05 -13.83
CA LEU A 228 -8.28 -17.75 -12.63
C LEU A 228 -9.14 -17.02 -11.58
N MET A 229 -9.91 -16.01 -12.00
CA MET A 229 -10.85 -15.30 -11.13
C MET A 229 -11.84 -16.26 -10.45
N LYS A 230 -12.42 -17.19 -11.21
CA LYS A 230 -13.36 -18.19 -10.70
C LYS A 230 -12.69 -19.15 -9.72
N GLU A 231 -11.48 -19.62 -10.00
CA GLU A 231 -10.71 -20.50 -9.11
C GLU A 231 -10.47 -19.83 -7.75
N ALA A 232 -10.09 -18.54 -7.74
CA ALA A 232 -9.96 -17.78 -6.49
C ALA A 232 -11.31 -17.63 -5.75
N SER A 233 -12.41 -17.34 -6.46
CA SER A 233 -13.76 -17.32 -5.87
C SER A 233 -14.14 -18.66 -5.24
N GLU A 234 -13.88 -19.77 -5.93
CA GLU A 234 -14.21 -21.12 -5.47
C GLU A 234 -13.44 -21.47 -4.18
N GLN A 235 -12.15 -21.12 -4.09
CA GLN A 235 -11.38 -21.27 -2.86
C GLN A 235 -11.96 -20.42 -1.72
N ASN A 236 -12.28 -19.15 -1.98
CA ASN A 236 -12.88 -18.27 -0.97
C ASN A 236 -14.22 -18.83 -0.45
N ARG A 237 -15.08 -19.35 -1.34
CA ARG A 237 -16.34 -20.01 -0.96
C ARG A 237 -16.11 -21.28 -0.16
N LYS A 238 -15.18 -22.15 -0.59
CA LYS A 238 -14.84 -23.39 0.12
C LYS A 238 -14.44 -23.16 1.57
N HIS A 239 -13.75 -22.05 1.84
CA HIS A 239 -13.29 -21.69 3.18
C HIS A 239 -14.23 -20.73 3.92
N ASN A 240 -15.37 -20.36 3.33
CA ASN A 240 -16.34 -19.40 3.85
C ASN A 240 -15.73 -18.07 4.33
N THR A 241 -14.63 -17.65 3.69
CA THR A 241 -13.91 -16.42 4.01
C THR A 241 -12.95 -16.08 2.87
N VAL A 242 -12.57 -14.81 2.73
CA VAL A 242 -11.61 -14.41 1.70
C VAL A 242 -10.21 -14.84 2.15
N ILE A 243 -9.63 -15.81 1.44
CA ILE A 243 -8.24 -16.26 1.63
C ILE A 243 -7.34 -15.88 0.45
N ILE A 244 -7.93 -15.65 -0.73
CA ILE A 244 -7.24 -15.19 -1.94
C ILE A 244 -7.88 -13.88 -2.40
N GLU A 245 -7.12 -12.79 -2.37
CA GLU A 245 -7.55 -11.48 -2.90
C GLU A 245 -7.62 -11.49 -4.43
N GLY A 246 -6.75 -12.28 -5.06
CA GLY A 246 -6.58 -12.41 -6.50
C GLY A 246 -5.15 -12.79 -6.86
N TYR A 247 -4.72 -12.37 -8.05
CA TYR A 247 -3.41 -12.66 -8.63
C TYR A 247 -2.78 -11.39 -9.23
N VAL A 248 -1.46 -11.44 -9.43
CA VAL A 248 -0.72 -10.45 -10.22
C VAL A 248 -0.08 -11.16 -11.40
N ALA A 249 -0.41 -10.71 -12.61
CA ALA A 249 0.20 -11.18 -13.84
C ALA A 249 1.40 -10.29 -14.19
N HIS A 250 2.59 -10.90 -14.23
CA HIS A 250 3.84 -10.30 -14.67
C HIS A 250 4.04 -10.61 -16.14
N LEU A 251 4.03 -9.58 -16.98
CA LEU A 251 4.13 -9.69 -18.43
C LEU A 251 5.50 -9.22 -18.91
N PHE A 252 6.11 -10.01 -19.79
CA PHE A 252 7.42 -9.72 -20.38
C PHE A 252 7.32 -9.63 -21.90
N ASN A 253 6.48 -8.71 -22.40
CA ASN A 253 6.27 -8.51 -23.85
C ASN A 253 6.92 -7.20 -24.28
N GLU A 254 8.21 -7.24 -24.68
CA GLU A 254 9.07 -6.09 -25.04
C GLU A 254 9.29 -5.03 -23.94
N LYS A 255 8.33 -4.86 -23.03
CA LYS A 255 8.37 -4.07 -21.80
C LYS A 255 7.80 -4.92 -20.67
N TYR A 256 8.32 -4.67 -19.47
CA TYR A 256 7.76 -5.26 -18.27
C TYR A 256 6.48 -4.54 -17.86
N GLN A 257 5.38 -5.28 -17.72
CA GLN A 257 4.11 -4.76 -17.24
C GLN A 257 3.55 -5.69 -16.16
N MET A 258 2.81 -5.13 -15.21
CA MET A 258 2.15 -5.89 -14.15
C MET A 258 0.68 -5.51 -14.09
N PHE A 259 -0.20 -6.50 -14.00
CA PHE A 259 -1.64 -6.30 -13.91
C PHE A 259 -2.23 -7.13 -12.77
N LYS A 260 -3.23 -6.59 -12.07
CA LYS A 260 -4.01 -7.35 -11.09
C LYS A 260 -5.16 -8.08 -11.77
N ILE A 261 -5.42 -9.29 -11.28
CA ILE A 261 -6.57 -10.13 -11.63
C ILE A 261 -7.26 -10.42 -10.31
N LYS A 262 -8.52 -10.03 -10.13
CA LYS A 262 -9.24 -10.22 -8.87
C LYS A 262 -10.60 -10.86 -9.14
N PRO A 263 -11.12 -11.71 -8.24
CA PRO A 263 -12.51 -12.19 -8.31
C PRO A 263 -13.52 -11.05 -8.40
N ILE A 264 -14.66 -11.29 -9.05
CA ILE A 264 -15.69 -10.26 -9.29
C ILE A 264 -16.15 -9.67 -7.95
N GLU A 265 -16.46 -10.51 -6.96
CA GLU A 265 -16.93 -10.09 -5.64
C GLU A 265 -15.93 -9.17 -4.89
N ILE A 266 -14.62 -9.38 -5.11
CA ILE A 266 -13.59 -8.51 -4.55
C ILE A 266 -13.52 -7.20 -5.33
N MET A 267 -13.59 -7.27 -6.68
CA MET A 267 -13.64 -6.08 -7.53
C MET A 267 -14.85 -5.20 -7.21
N GLU A 268 -16.02 -5.79 -7.05
CA GLU A 268 -17.27 -5.12 -6.69
C GLU A 268 -17.09 -4.30 -5.41
N THR A 269 -16.46 -4.86 -4.38
CA THR A 269 -16.19 -4.09 -3.16
C THR A 269 -15.16 -2.97 -3.37
N ASP A 270 -14.23 -3.17 -4.30
CA ASP A 270 -13.19 -2.18 -4.62
C ASP A 270 -13.71 -1.02 -5.48
N VAL A 271 -14.73 -1.22 -6.31
CA VAL A 271 -15.14 -0.26 -7.35
C VAL A 271 -16.62 0.16 -7.34
N ILE A 272 -17.54 -0.59 -6.71
CA ILE A 272 -18.97 -0.23 -6.66
C ILE A 272 -19.23 0.79 -5.55
N LEU A 273 -20.05 1.80 -5.88
CA LEU A 273 -20.07 3.13 -5.29
C LEU A 273 -21.13 3.36 -4.19
N LYS A 274 -21.53 2.33 -3.44
CA LYS A 274 -22.60 2.48 -2.43
C LYS A 274 -22.13 3.18 -1.16
N GLY A 275 -22.08 4.51 -1.22
CA GLY A 275 -21.57 5.36 -0.13
C GLY A 275 -20.10 5.02 0.21
N ILE A 276 -19.53 5.71 1.18
CA ILE A 276 -18.18 5.38 1.67
C ILE A 276 -18.34 4.73 3.05
N PRO A 277 -18.18 3.39 3.15
CA PRO A 277 -18.20 2.68 4.43
C PRO A 277 -17.09 3.20 5.37
N LYS A 278 -17.34 3.16 6.68
CA LYS A 278 -16.31 3.52 7.69
C LYS A 278 -15.01 2.76 7.44
N GLN A 279 -15.10 1.46 7.18
CA GLN A 279 -13.95 0.60 6.92
C GLN A 279 -13.14 1.05 5.70
N ARG A 280 -13.77 1.58 4.64
CA ARG A 280 -13.04 2.13 3.48
C ARG A 280 -12.23 3.37 3.87
N VAL A 281 -12.83 4.29 4.65
CA VAL A 281 -12.10 5.45 5.17
C VAL A 281 -10.90 5.02 6.00
N LEU A 282 -11.08 4.04 6.89
CA LEU A 282 -10.00 3.54 7.74
C LEU A 282 -8.90 2.84 6.94
N ARG A 283 -9.24 2.10 5.87
CA ARG A 283 -8.26 1.50 4.96
C ARG A 283 -7.40 2.55 4.27
N GLU A 284 -8.01 3.60 3.72
CA GLU A 284 -7.26 4.68 3.08
C GLU A 284 -6.44 5.49 4.10
N LEU A 285 -6.98 5.73 5.30
CA LEU A 285 -6.23 6.36 6.39
C LEU A 285 -5.03 5.51 6.83
N THR A 286 -5.17 4.17 6.82
CA THR A 286 -4.08 3.25 7.15
C THR A 286 -2.89 3.45 6.21
N LYS A 287 -3.12 3.72 4.92
CA LYS A 287 -2.04 4.05 3.98
C LYS A 287 -1.26 5.29 4.42
N ILE A 288 -1.93 6.31 4.93
CA ILE A 288 -1.27 7.51 5.45
C ILE A 288 -0.50 7.20 6.74
N LEU A 289 -1.09 6.42 7.65
CA LEU A 289 -0.47 6.02 8.93
C LEU A 289 0.76 5.10 8.78
N ILE A 290 0.79 4.31 7.70
CA ILE A 290 1.95 3.51 7.28
C ILE A 290 3.10 4.46 6.93
N GLU A 291 2.82 5.54 6.19
CA GLU A 291 3.84 6.42 5.63
C GLU A 291 4.27 7.56 6.56
N THR A 292 3.39 8.00 7.47
CA THR A 292 3.58 9.21 8.28
C THR A 292 3.38 8.92 9.77
N PRO A 293 4.23 9.47 10.68
CA PRO A 293 4.04 9.31 12.12
C PRO A 293 2.68 9.84 12.60
N LEU A 294 2.00 9.07 13.45
CA LEU A 294 0.69 9.42 14.00
C LEU A 294 0.65 10.82 14.64
N LEU A 295 1.70 11.20 15.37
CA LEU A 295 1.79 12.51 16.02
C LEU A 295 1.89 13.65 15.00
N GLU A 296 2.55 13.43 13.87
CA GLU A 296 2.64 14.44 12.80
C GLU A 296 1.28 14.66 12.15
N ILE A 297 0.54 13.58 11.89
CA ILE A 297 -0.83 13.65 11.37
C ILE A 297 -1.73 14.40 12.37
N ALA A 298 -1.57 14.12 13.66
CA ALA A 298 -2.37 14.75 14.71
C ALA A 298 -2.08 16.26 14.88
N ARG A 299 -0.85 16.70 14.62
CA ARG A 299 -0.45 18.12 14.60
C ARG A 299 -0.99 18.86 13.38
N ASN A 300 -1.01 18.20 12.22
CA ASN A 300 -1.34 18.82 10.94
C ASN A 300 -2.48 18.11 10.18
N PRO A 301 -3.65 17.86 10.80
CA PRO A 301 -4.65 16.99 10.21
C PRO A 301 -5.22 17.51 8.88
N ASN A 302 -5.29 18.82 8.67
CA ASN A 302 -5.84 19.41 7.45
C ASN A 302 -5.16 18.86 6.19
N GLU A 303 -3.82 18.85 6.19
CA GLU A 303 -3.00 18.38 5.07
C GLU A 303 -3.27 16.90 4.74
N TYR A 304 -3.31 16.05 5.78
CA TYR A 304 -3.52 14.61 5.61
C TYR A 304 -4.98 14.25 5.33
N MET A 305 -5.93 15.07 5.78
CA MET A 305 -7.33 14.92 5.39
C MET A 305 -7.53 15.27 3.91
N GLU A 306 -6.87 16.30 3.39
CA GLU A 306 -6.89 16.58 1.95
C GLU A 306 -6.30 15.43 1.14
N GLU A 307 -5.23 14.81 1.63
CA GLU A 307 -4.63 13.64 0.99
C GLU A 307 -5.57 12.42 1.02
N LEU A 308 -6.17 12.13 2.17
CA LEU A 308 -7.19 11.07 2.32
C LEU A 308 -8.38 11.29 1.37
N LEU A 309 -8.86 12.53 1.28
CA LEU A 309 -9.94 12.89 0.37
C LEU A 309 -9.53 12.75 -1.10
N LYS A 310 -8.26 12.98 -1.45
CA LYS A 310 -7.78 12.74 -2.82
C LYS A 310 -7.83 11.25 -3.16
N TYR A 311 -7.32 10.36 -2.29
CA TYR A 311 -7.42 8.91 -2.51
C TYR A 311 -8.86 8.45 -2.67
N LEU A 312 -9.75 8.92 -1.79
CA LEU A 312 -11.16 8.54 -1.86
C LEU A 312 -11.88 9.17 -3.07
N LYS A 313 -11.47 10.34 -3.55
CA LYS A 313 -12.13 11.01 -4.69
C LYS A 313 -11.93 10.28 -6.01
N GLU A 314 -10.88 9.49 -6.13
CA GLU A 314 -10.65 8.65 -7.31
C GLU A 314 -11.70 7.57 -7.47
N ASP A 315 -12.10 6.98 -6.35
CA ASP A 315 -13.03 5.88 -6.33
C ASP A 315 -14.45 6.36 -6.03
N TYR A 316 -14.66 7.57 -5.49
CA TYR A 316 -15.99 8.04 -5.06
C TYR A 316 -16.24 9.53 -5.36
N PRO A 317 -17.42 9.92 -5.87
CA PRO A 317 -17.80 11.33 -5.94
C PRO A 317 -17.99 11.90 -4.53
N LEU A 318 -17.19 12.92 -4.18
CA LEU A 318 -17.18 13.51 -2.83
C LEU A 318 -17.91 14.85 -2.76
N ASN A 319 -19.11 14.86 -2.18
CA ASN A 319 -19.81 16.09 -1.79
C ASN A 319 -19.38 16.59 -0.39
N ALA A 320 -19.79 17.80 -0.01
CA ALA A 320 -19.40 18.41 1.27
C ALA A 320 -19.81 17.59 2.51
N LYS A 321 -21.01 16.98 2.48
CA LYS A 321 -21.53 16.13 3.58
C LYS A 321 -20.66 14.88 3.75
N ILE A 322 -20.29 14.23 2.65
CA ILE A 322 -19.42 13.05 2.64
C ILE A 322 -18.03 13.42 3.16
N LYS A 323 -17.45 14.53 2.69
CA LYS A 323 -16.13 15.01 3.17
C LYS A 323 -16.11 15.20 4.68
N ARG A 324 -17.13 15.86 5.25
CA ARG A 324 -17.26 16.03 6.72
C ARG A 324 -17.34 14.69 7.45
N LYS A 325 -18.12 13.73 6.92
CA LYS A 325 -18.22 12.38 7.49
C LYS A 325 -16.87 11.65 7.48
N ILE A 326 -16.15 11.69 6.36
CA ILE A 326 -14.80 11.10 6.21
C ILE A 326 -13.86 11.70 7.26
N THR A 327 -13.80 13.03 7.33
CA THR A 327 -12.94 13.73 8.29
C THR A 327 -13.28 13.34 9.73
N ALA A 328 -14.57 13.27 10.09
CA ALA A 328 -14.97 12.89 11.44
C ALA A 328 -14.52 11.46 11.79
N ILE A 329 -14.69 10.51 10.87
CA ILE A 329 -14.24 9.11 11.05
C ILE A 329 -12.72 9.07 11.23
N ALA A 330 -11.97 9.75 10.38
CA ALA A 330 -10.52 9.71 10.40
C ALA A 330 -9.93 10.38 11.66
N ILE A 331 -10.46 11.53 12.06
CA ILE A 331 -10.05 12.23 13.29
C ILE A 331 -10.35 11.38 14.53
N GLN A 332 -11.49 10.68 14.55
CA GLN A 332 -11.83 9.77 15.64
C GLN A 332 -10.83 8.61 15.72
N GLU A 333 -10.47 8.01 14.60
CA GLU A 333 -9.46 6.94 14.56
C GLU A 333 -8.08 7.43 15.04
N ILE A 334 -7.62 8.60 14.56
CA ILE A 334 -6.35 9.20 14.99
C ILE A 334 -6.33 9.40 16.51
N ALA A 335 -7.41 9.95 17.08
CA ALA A 335 -7.54 10.13 18.52
C ALA A 335 -7.52 8.80 19.28
N GLU A 336 -8.19 7.77 18.75
CA GLU A 336 -8.25 6.45 19.37
C GLU A 336 -6.87 5.78 19.39
N GLN A 337 -6.10 5.87 18.29
CA GLN A 337 -4.74 5.35 18.23
C GLN A 337 -3.78 6.12 19.14
N LEU A 338 -3.93 7.44 19.27
CA LEU A 338 -3.12 8.24 20.21
C LEU A 338 -3.37 7.81 21.65
N LEU A 339 -4.64 7.60 22.03
CA LEU A 339 -4.99 7.11 23.37
C LEU A 339 -4.57 5.67 23.60
N ALA A 340 -4.47 4.86 22.56
CA ALA A 340 -3.92 3.51 22.68
C ALA A 340 -2.41 3.53 22.94
N GLN A 341 -1.66 4.42 22.28
CA GLN A 341 -0.22 4.58 22.50
C GLN A 341 0.10 5.31 23.81
N ASN A 342 -0.76 6.25 24.22
CA ASN A 342 -0.62 7.06 25.43
C ASN A 342 -1.94 7.15 26.20
N PRO A 343 -2.31 6.13 27.01
CA PRO A 343 -3.60 6.09 27.72
C PRO A 343 -3.88 7.30 28.61
N ASN A 344 -2.81 7.90 29.15
CA ASN A 344 -2.88 9.03 30.07
C ASN A 344 -2.90 10.40 29.36
N LEU A 345 -2.87 10.46 28.03
CA LEU A 345 -2.81 11.72 27.26
C LEU A 345 -4.00 12.63 27.59
N THR A 346 -3.77 13.73 28.31
CA THR A 346 -4.80 14.74 28.63
C THR A 346 -4.96 15.75 27.49
N PRO A 347 -6.12 16.44 27.39
CA PRO A 347 -6.30 17.52 26.41
C PRO A 347 -5.23 18.62 26.54
N GLU A 348 -4.84 18.96 27.77
CA GLU A 348 -3.78 19.93 28.04
C GLU A 348 -2.41 19.45 27.53
N THR A 349 -2.05 18.20 27.84
CA THR A 349 -0.80 17.60 27.35
C THR A 349 -0.79 17.54 25.82
N ALA A 350 -1.92 17.17 25.22
CA ALA A 350 -2.08 17.15 23.76
C ALA A 350 -1.88 18.55 23.15
N GLY A 351 -2.43 19.59 23.78
CA GLY A 351 -2.20 20.99 23.39
C GLY A 351 -0.73 21.39 23.45
N ARG A 352 -0.02 21.05 24.54
CA ARG A 352 1.43 21.29 24.68
C ARG A 352 2.28 20.54 23.65
N LEU A 353 1.81 19.37 23.20
CA LEU A 353 2.42 18.62 22.11
C LEU A 353 2.10 19.20 20.72
N GLY A 354 1.34 20.28 20.63
CA GLY A 354 0.95 20.92 19.37
C GLY A 354 -0.14 20.18 18.60
N ILE A 355 -0.87 19.26 19.24
CA ILE A 355 -1.94 18.50 18.58
C ILE A 355 -3.08 19.44 18.20
N HIS A 356 -3.60 19.29 16.98
CA HIS A 356 -4.63 20.18 16.47
C HIS A 356 -5.96 20.03 17.22
N LYS A 357 -6.70 21.14 17.36
CA LYS A 357 -7.97 21.22 18.12
C LYS A 357 -9.02 20.19 17.71
N TRP A 358 -9.06 19.78 16.44
CA TRP A 358 -9.99 18.73 15.96
C TRP A 358 -9.72 17.39 16.64
N VAL A 359 -8.45 17.00 16.76
CA VAL A 359 -8.04 15.75 17.40
C VAL A 359 -8.22 15.83 18.90
N ILE A 360 -7.90 16.98 19.51
CA ILE A 360 -8.15 17.22 20.94
C ILE A 360 -9.65 17.07 21.27
N GLY A 361 -10.53 17.67 20.47
CA GLY A 361 -11.98 17.53 20.64
C GLY A 361 -12.45 16.07 20.57
N ALA A 362 -11.88 15.28 19.64
CA ALA A 362 -12.17 13.85 19.56
C ALA A 362 -11.64 13.05 20.77
N ILE A 363 -10.46 13.41 21.30
CA ILE A 363 -9.91 12.81 22.54
C ILE A 363 -10.84 13.06 23.73
N ILE A 364 -11.33 14.31 23.89
CA ILE A 364 -12.27 14.67 24.96
C ILE A 364 -13.52 13.79 24.88
N LYS A 365 -14.16 13.76 23.70
CA LYS A 365 -15.37 12.97 23.47
C LYS A 365 -15.17 11.49 23.79
N GLN A 366 -14.07 10.89 23.35
CA GLN A 366 -13.78 9.47 23.63
C GLN A 366 -13.55 9.19 25.11
N LYS A 367 -12.90 10.11 25.84
CA LYS A 367 -12.70 9.98 27.28
C LYS A 367 -14.02 10.08 28.05
N GLU A 368 -14.92 10.96 27.63
CA GLU A 368 -16.27 11.08 28.20
C GLU A 368 -17.12 9.82 27.95
N GLU A 369 -17.12 9.30 26.72
CA GLU A 369 -17.81 8.04 26.38
C GLU A 369 -17.28 6.85 27.20
N ARG A 370 -15.97 6.76 27.43
CA ARG A 370 -15.35 5.72 28.27
C ARG A 370 -15.76 5.87 29.75
N LYS A 371 -15.82 7.10 30.27
CA LYS A 371 -16.31 7.37 31.64
C LYS A 371 -17.78 6.97 31.80
N TRP A 372 -18.62 7.31 30.81
CA TRP A 372 -20.04 6.94 30.82
C TRP A 372 -20.23 5.41 30.76
N LYS A 373 -19.54 4.71 29.85
CA LYS A 373 -19.57 3.24 29.77
C LYS A 373 -19.08 2.53 31.04
N ARG A 374 -18.15 3.13 31.78
CA ARG A 374 -17.72 2.61 33.10
C ARG A 374 -18.78 2.82 34.17
N LYS A 375 -19.47 3.96 34.16
CA LYS A 375 -20.59 4.21 35.08
C LYS A 375 -21.78 3.28 34.82
N THR A 376 -22.11 3.00 33.55
CA THR A 376 -23.24 2.13 33.21
C THR A 376 -22.96 0.64 33.41
N LYS A 377 -21.70 0.18 33.23
CA LYS A 377 -21.31 -1.21 33.56
C LYS A 377 -21.35 -1.52 35.06
N HIS A 378 -21.27 -0.51 35.93
CA HIS A 378 -21.44 -0.69 37.38
C HIS A 378 -22.91 -0.54 37.83
N HIS A 379 -23.85 -0.40 36.90
CA HIS A 379 -25.29 -0.28 37.16
C HIS A 379 -26.12 -1.31 36.35
N SER A 380 -25.50 -2.39 35.88
CA SER A 380 -26.23 -3.58 35.41
C SER A 380 -26.19 -4.62 36.54
N PRO A 381 -27.35 -5.05 37.09
CA PRO A 381 -27.40 -6.09 38.11
C PRO A 381 -26.83 -7.42 37.62
#